data_AF-A0A2N4UW54-F1
#
_entry.id   AF-A0A2N4UW54-F1
#
_cell.length_a   1.000
_cell.length_b   1.000
_cell.length_c   1.000
_cell.angle_alpha   90.00
_cell.angle_beta   90.00
_cell.angle_gamma   90.00
#
_symmetry.space_group_name_H-M   'P 1'
#
loop_
_entity.id
_entity.type
_entity.pdbx_description
1 polymer ?
#
loop_
_entity_poly.entity_id
_entity_poly.type
_entity_poly.pdbx_seq_one_letter_code
_entity_poly.pdbx_strand_id
1 'polypeptide(L)'
;MKNESVISNIEDLMASVKYVTMKDGLMTSQADLKLIVGEDKAGELNGYLQVSYNNETLSNIKISDRVLECLVQTKAKIVRRSFN
;
A
#
# COMPACT_ATOMS: atom_id res chain seq x y z
N MET A 1 -17.82 8.39 9.31
CA MET A 1 -16.77 7.39 9.05
C MET A 1 -16.37 7.56 7.59
N LYS A 2 -15.11 7.92 7.28
CA LYS A 2 -14.66 7.88 5.88
C LYS A 2 -14.58 6.41 5.51
N ASN A 3 -15.30 5.98 4.48
CA ASN A 3 -15.17 4.64 3.92
C ASN A 3 -13.73 4.48 3.43
N GLU A 4 -12.87 3.92 4.26
CA GLU A 4 -11.57 3.41 3.83
C GLU A 4 -11.86 2.17 3.00
N SER A 5 -11.94 2.32 1.68
CA SER A 5 -12.07 1.19 0.78
C SER A 5 -10.80 0.34 0.87
N VAL A 6 -10.92 -0.86 1.44
CA VAL A 6 -9.83 -1.84 1.51
C VAL A 6 -9.74 -2.58 0.17
N ILE A 7 -8.57 -2.55 -0.45
CA ILE A 7 -8.35 -3.25 -1.72
C ILE A 7 -8.08 -4.73 -1.47
N SER A 8 -8.89 -5.60 -2.08
CA SER A 8 -8.92 -7.03 -1.79
C SER A 8 -8.30 -7.93 -2.86
N ASN A 9 -7.82 -7.37 -3.97
CA ASN A 9 -7.09 -8.07 -5.02
C ASN A 9 -5.95 -7.20 -5.61
N ILE A 10 -5.01 -7.85 -6.30
CA ILE A 10 -3.80 -7.19 -6.84
C ILE A 10 -4.12 -6.30 -8.06
N GLU A 11 -5.11 -6.67 -8.88
CA GLU A 11 -5.47 -5.90 -10.08
C GLU A 11 -6.04 -4.52 -9.71
N ASP A 12 -6.94 -4.47 -8.74
CA ASP A 12 -7.51 -3.23 -8.19
C ASP A 12 -6.45 -2.41 -7.46
N LEU A 13 -5.47 -3.07 -6.84
CA LEU A 13 -4.33 -2.38 -6.22
C LEU A 13 -3.51 -1.66 -7.30
N MET A 14 -3.16 -2.36 -8.38
CA MET A 14 -2.42 -1.77 -9.49
C MET A 14 -3.22 -0.66 -10.20
N ALA A 15 -4.53 -0.83 -10.35
CA ALA A 15 -5.41 0.20 -10.87
C ALA A 15 -5.42 1.45 -9.98
N SER A 16 -5.45 1.25 -8.65
CA SER A 16 -5.41 2.34 -7.67
C SER A 16 -4.07 3.08 -7.70
N VAL A 17 -2.95 2.35 -7.78
CA VAL A 17 -1.61 2.95 -7.92
C VAL A 17 -1.54 3.77 -9.21
N LYS A 18 -2.00 3.21 -10.34
CA LYS A 18 -2.03 3.92 -11.62
C LYS A 18 -2.87 5.20 -11.56
N TYR A 19 -4.05 5.12 -10.95
CA TYR A 19 -4.93 6.28 -10.76
C TYR A 19 -4.23 7.38 -9.94
N VAL A 20 -3.62 7.01 -8.81
CA VAL A 20 -2.88 7.96 -7.95
C VAL A 20 -1.77 8.66 -8.74
N THR A 21 -0.92 7.90 -9.45
CA THR A 21 0.20 8.52 -10.18
C THR A 21 -0.28 9.38 -11.35
N MET A 22 -1.27 8.91 -12.11
CA MET A 22 -1.78 9.65 -13.28
C MET A 22 -2.52 10.92 -12.89
N LYS A 23 -3.20 10.94 -11.73
CA LYS A 23 -3.84 12.13 -11.19
C LYS A 23 -2.84 13.28 -10.98
N ASP A 24 -1.61 12.94 -10.63
CA ASP A 24 -0.52 13.90 -10.43
C ASP A 24 0.34 14.11 -11.70
N GLY A 25 -0.13 13.62 -12.86
CA GLY A 25 0.57 13.78 -14.14
C GLY A 25 1.81 12.90 -14.31
N LEU A 26 1.96 11.86 -13.47
CA LEU A 26 3.12 10.97 -13.45
C LEU A 26 2.83 9.64 -14.16
N MET A 27 3.84 9.07 -14.80
CA MET A 27 3.81 7.67 -15.19
C MET A 27 3.95 6.78 -13.95
N THR A 28 3.20 5.68 -13.91
CA THR A 28 3.21 4.76 -12.77
C THR A 28 4.60 4.17 -12.48
N SER A 29 5.42 3.96 -13.51
CA SER A 29 6.79 3.49 -13.38
C SER A 29 7.75 4.49 -12.71
N GLN A 30 7.33 5.73 -12.52
CA GLN A 30 8.13 6.76 -11.84
C GLN A 30 7.88 6.78 -10.32
N ALA A 31 6.83 6.11 -9.84
CA ALA A 31 6.51 6.09 -8.42
C ALA A 31 7.32 5.02 -7.68
N ASP A 32 7.79 5.38 -6.49
CA ASP A 32 8.35 4.47 -5.51
C ASP A 32 7.19 3.83 -4.73
N LEU A 33 7.17 2.49 -4.68
CA LEU A 33 6.18 1.72 -3.95
C LEU A 33 6.80 1.08 -2.72
N LYS A 34 6.20 1.33 -1.56
CA LYS A 34 6.66 0.78 -0.28
C LYS A 34 5.53 0.09 0.46
N LEU A 35 5.71 -1.21 0.71
CA LEU A 35 4.83 -1.96 1.59
C LEU A 35 5.15 -1.63 3.06
N ILE A 36 4.16 -1.12 3.78
CA ILE A 36 4.21 -0.85 5.22
C ILE A 36 3.29 -1.87 5.89
N VAL A 37 3.86 -2.64 6.81
CA VAL A 37 3.13 -3.65 7.56
C VAL A 37 3.23 -3.32 9.04
N GLY A 38 2.09 -3.25 9.71
CA GLY A 38 1.97 -3.04 11.14
C GLY A 38 1.01 -4.06 11.74
N GLU A 39 1.11 -4.25 13.05
CA GLU A 39 0.16 -5.04 13.84
C GLU A 39 -0.49 -4.05 14.80
N ASP A 40 -1.82 -4.08 14.89
CA ASP A 40 -2.52 -3.24 15.84
C ASP A 40 -2.50 -3.83 17.26
N LYS A 41 -3.14 -3.14 18.22
CA LYS A 41 -3.15 -3.57 19.62
C LYS A 41 -3.96 -4.85 19.86
N ALA A 42 -4.81 -5.25 18.93
CA ALA A 42 -5.57 -6.49 18.98
C ALA A 42 -4.82 -7.67 18.35
N GLY A 43 -3.63 -7.42 17.76
CA GLY A 43 -2.86 -8.42 17.04
C GLY A 43 -3.27 -8.57 15.57
N GLU A 44 -4.12 -7.67 15.05
CA GLU A 44 -4.54 -7.71 13.65
C GLU A 44 -3.47 -7.09 12.75
N LEU A 45 -3.02 -7.89 11.78
CA LEU A 45 -2.03 -7.46 10.80
C LEU A 45 -2.67 -6.49 9.81
N ASN A 46 -2.11 -5.28 9.71
CA ASN A 46 -2.56 -4.25 8.79
C ASN A 46 -1.48 -3.97 7.74
N GLY A 47 -1.89 -3.89 6.47
CA GLY A 47 -1.02 -3.59 5.34
C GLY A 47 -1.42 -2.30 4.64
N TYR A 48 -0.42 -1.48 4.32
CA TYR A 48 -0.59 -0.31 3.47
C TYR A 48 0.48 -0.33 2.37
N LEU A 49 0.06 -0.05 1.13
CA LEU A 49 0.99 0.29 0.07
C LEU A 49 1.12 1.80 -0.01
N GLN A 50 2.28 2.32 0.38
CA GLN A 50 2.65 3.72 0.21
C GLN A 50 3.12 3.94 -1.24
N VAL A 51 2.53 4.94 -1.89
CA VAL A 51 2.93 5.44 -3.22
C VAL A 51 3.61 6.79 -3.01
N SER A 52 4.86 6.90 -3.43
CA SER A 52 5.66 8.12 -3.27
C SER A 52 6.37 8.52 -4.56
N TYR A 53 6.71 9.81 -4.69
CA TYR A 53 7.52 10.34 -5.77
C TYR A 53 8.43 11.44 -5.23
N ASN A 54 9.72 11.46 -5.59
CA ASN A 54 10.70 12.44 -5.10
C ASN A 54 10.71 12.62 -3.56
N ASN A 55 10.56 11.52 -2.81
CA ASN A 55 10.43 11.49 -1.34
C ASN A 55 9.13 12.09 -0.76
N GLU A 56 8.18 12.52 -1.59
CA GLU A 56 6.85 12.95 -1.16
C GLU A 56 5.86 11.78 -1.23
N THR A 57 5.03 11.64 -0.20
CA THR A 57 3.97 10.62 -0.18
C THR A 57 2.75 11.13 -0.94
N LEU A 58 2.39 10.46 -2.04
CA LEU A 58 1.19 10.77 -2.82
C LEU A 58 -0.06 10.15 -2.17
N SER A 59 0.05 8.89 -1.73
CA SER A 59 -1.07 8.18 -1.10
C SER A 59 -0.61 6.97 -0.27
N ASN A 60 -1.44 6.57 0.69
CA ASN A 60 -1.33 5.29 1.39
C ASN A 60 -2.59 4.47 1.10
N ILE A 61 -2.45 3.35 0.41
CA ILE A 61 -3.56 2.49 0.00
C ILE A 61 -3.67 1.33 0.99
N LYS A 62 -4.80 1.23 1.70
CA LYS A 62 -5.07 0.10 2.61
C LYS A 62 -5.38 -1.14 1.78
N ILE A 63 -4.71 -2.24 2.11
CA ILE A 63 -4.86 -3.53 1.45
C ILE A 63 -5.42 -4.57 2.42
N SER A 64 -6.14 -5.57 1.89
CA SER A 64 -6.65 -6.67 2.70
C SER A 64 -5.54 -7.65 3.08
N ASP A 65 -5.79 -8.48 4.09
CA ASP A 65 -4.89 -9.55 4.54
C ASP A 65 -4.48 -10.48 3.39
N ARG A 66 -5.44 -10.83 2.53
CA ARG A 66 -5.17 -11.67 1.34
C ARG A 66 -4.16 -11.04 0.39
N VAL A 67 -4.28 -9.73 0.13
CA VAL A 67 -3.34 -9.00 -0.73
C VAL A 67 -2.00 -8.84 -0.04
N LEU A 68 -2.02 -8.56 1.26
CA LEU A 68 -0.82 -8.44 2.09
C LEU A 68 -0.02 -9.74 2.11
N GLU A 69 -0.65 -10.89 2.36
CA GLU A 69 -0.03 -12.21 2.28
C GLU A 69 0.59 -12.46 0.91
N CYS A 70 -0.12 -12.12 -0.17
CA CYS A 70 0.38 -12.25 -1.53
C CYS A 70 1.65 -11.39 -1.78
N LEU A 71 1.65 -10.13 -1.34
CA LEU A 71 2.78 -9.20 -1.50
C LEU A 71 4.00 -9.59 -0.62
N VAL A 72 3.74 -10.09 0.59
CA VAL A 72 4.77 -10.60 1.50
C VAL A 72 5.44 -11.84 0.91
N GLN A 73 4.66 -12.78 0.37
CA GLN A 73 5.20 -14.00 -0.24
C GLN A 73 6.02 -13.73 -1.51
N THR A 74 5.74 -12.64 -2.23
CA THR A 74 6.31 -12.34 -3.56
C THR A 74 7.58 -11.48 -3.55
N LYS A 75 8.25 -11.26 -2.39
CA LYS A 75 9.51 -10.49 -2.22
C LYS A 75 9.39 -8.97 -2.00
N ALA A 76 8.38 -8.46 -1.33
CA ALA A 76 8.49 -7.12 -0.75
C ALA A 76 9.37 -7.18 0.52
N LYS A 77 10.51 -6.48 0.56
CA LYS A 77 11.37 -6.35 1.75
C LYS A 77 10.56 -5.70 2.87
N ILE A 78 9.96 -6.51 3.73
CA ILE A 78 9.06 -6.05 4.80
C ILE A 78 9.87 -5.21 5.79
N VAL A 79 9.66 -3.91 5.79
CA VAL A 79 10.13 -3.06 6.88
C VAL A 79 9.06 -3.13 7.96
N ARG A 80 9.18 -4.09 8.88
CA ARG A 80 8.34 -4.16 10.08
C ARG A 80 8.56 -2.88 10.88
N ARG A 81 7.52 -2.04 11.02
CA ARG A 81 7.53 -0.91 11.95
C ARG A 81 6.43 -1.13 12.96
N SER A 82 6.82 -1.36 14.21
CA SER A 82 5.92 -1.32 15.35
C SER A 82 5.51 0.13 15.58
N PHE A 83 4.21 0.41 15.59
CA PHE A 83 3.69 1.69 16.04
C PHE A 83 3.37 1.56 17.53
N ASN A 84 4.10 2.30 18.37
CA ASN A 84 3.83 2.43 19.81
C ASN A 84 2.70 3.42 20.08
#